data_AF-A0A971UZ13-F1
#
_entry.id   AF-A0A971UZ13-F1
#
_cell.length_a   1.000
_cell.length_b   1.000
_cell.length_c   1.000
_cell.angle_alpha   90.00
_cell.angle_beta   90.00
_cell.angle_gamma   90.00
#
_symmetry.space_group_name_H-M   'P 1'
#
loop_
_entity.id
_entity.type
_entity.pdbx_description
1 polymer ?
#
loop_
_entity_poly.entity_id
_entity_poly.type
_entity_poly.pdbx_seq_one_letter_code
_entity_poly.pdbx_strand_id
1 'polypeptide(L)'
;MIISMIPKFLEQGGKKTVMIWGAAGIGMKCLRTLQAAGIDVANFVDKDPGKQSVSIAGLPVISPESLFERDPKDIYIFIATINYTDEISQILREHGFKEYIDFVDYFRWYEIDKPCLPHNDFEKEKCKQVEASKAYEAFLMESFGKTSKELTVSVVGLGLHCQRLFLGKFEVKYVFDNSKKQQGRQIKGYTILPPAELKNIKKDDMVFLLWIYYEHIYERVKKQLMDYGISEDRIVHAKPLAERLYRIDSWSYSAGLADRKVLSLFASIGKDPAKIRYLDIGANHYLFYNNTYLFYNQGACGVLVEANPDLCEVLRNNRPRDIVLNCGASTNSMNGIMTYYKTTRIGRNSFLKDKIIADMQKIPDLRILEELSIPMYPVNRIIREHFADGHIDFISIDIEGMDCEVLESIDWDAVRIDVLLAELNPNSDRVSSFISWMGEKWYDYEFLADGMILFYRRDVFGNIN
;
A
#
# COMPACT_ATOMS: atom_id res chain seq x y z
N MET A 1 -10.32 -23.75 11.45
CA MET A 1 -9.93 -23.96 12.86
C MET A 1 -8.88 -22.89 13.19
N ILE A 2 -9.30 -21.65 13.45
CA ILE A 2 -8.40 -20.53 13.77
C ILE A 2 -8.22 -20.48 15.29
N ILE A 3 -7.68 -21.58 15.84
CA ILE A 3 -7.11 -21.61 17.20
C ILE A 3 -5.90 -22.54 17.13
N SER A 4 -4.80 -22.01 16.59
CA SER A 4 -3.41 -22.42 16.85
C SER A 4 -2.58 -21.54 15.92
N MET A 5 -2.02 -20.42 16.37
CA MET A 5 -0.84 -20.43 17.21
C MET A 5 -0.88 -19.19 18.09
N ILE A 6 -1.33 -19.37 19.33
CA ILE A 6 -0.79 -18.59 20.44
C ILE A 6 0.74 -18.60 20.28
N PRO A 7 1.46 -17.46 20.28
CA PRO A 7 2.90 -17.45 20.09
C PRO A 7 3.58 -18.46 21.02
N LYS A 8 4.56 -19.21 20.52
CA LYS A 8 5.39 -20.14 21.32
C LYS A 8 5.92 -19.53 22.64
N PHE A 9 5.96 -18.21 22.79
CA PHE A 9 6.36 -17.55 24.04
C PHE A 9 5.30 -17.60 25.16
N LEU A 10 4.00 -17.74 24.86
CA LEU A 10 2.97 -17.97 25.88
C LEU A 10 3.07 -19.40 26.45
N GLU A 11 3.66 -20.34 25.69
CA GLU A 11 4.01 -21.69 26.17
C GLU A 11 5.38 -21.75 26.86
N GLN A 12 6.35 -20.91 26.48
CA GLN A 12 7.75 -20.99 26.95
C GLN A 12 8.17 -19.93 27.98
N GLY A 13 7.40 -18.84 28.16
CA GLY A 13 7.75 -17.72 29.05
C GLY A 13 6.57 -17.34 29.94
N GLY A 14 6.32 -18.15 30.98
CA GLY A 14 5.14 -18.08 31.84
C GLY A 14 4.69 -16.67 32.27
N LYS A 15 3.37 -16.49 32.44
CA LYS A 15 2.64 -15.37 33.09
C LYS A 15 3.31 -13.98 33.05
N LYS A 16 3.86 -13.54 31.91
CA LYS A 16 4.27 -12.14 31.74
C LYS A 16 3.06 -11.21 31.68
N THR A 17 3.20 -10.01 32.23
CA THR A 17 2.21 -8.94 32.13
C THR A 17 2.32 -8.28 30.75
N VAL A 18 1.23 -8.28 29.99
CA VAL A 18 1.19 -7.67 28.64
C VAL A 18 0.83 -6.19 28.74
N MET A 19 1.60 -5.35 28.03
CA MET A 19 1.41 -3.90 27.96
C MET A 19 1.49 -3.42 26.51
N ILE A 20 0.89 -2.25 26.23
CA ILE A 20 0.93 -1.64 24.89
C ILE A 20 1.62 -0.27 24.98
N TRP A 21 2.73 -0.10 24.27
CA TRP A 21 3.38 1.20 24.14
C TRP A 21 2.76 2.00 22.99
N GLY A 22 1.99 3.03 23.33
CA GLY A 22 1.30 3.94 22.41
C GLY A 22 -0.18 4.06 22.73
N ALA A 23 -0.58 5.10 23.47
CA ALA A 23 -1.94 5.29 23.97
C ALA A 23 -2.76 6.17 23.00
N ALA A 24 -2.90 5.72 21.75
CA ALA A 24 -3.61 6.43 20.67
C ALA A 24 -4.46 5.46 19.83
N GLY A 25 -4.95 5.91 18.67
CA GLY A 25 -5.81 5.08 17.80
C GLY A 25 -5.22 3.72 17.41
N ILE A 26 -3.90 3.65 17.17
CA ILE A 26 -3.20 2.39 16.85
C ILE A 26 -3.13 1.49 18.09
N GLY A 27 -2.81 2.05 19.25
CA GLY A 27 -2.85 1.32 20.53
C GLY A 27 -4.22 0.73 20.83
N MET A 28 -5.28 1.49 20.57
CA MET A 28 -6.66 1.00 20.70
C MET A 28 -6.97 -0.15 19.74
N LYS A 29 -6.42 -0.10 18.51
CA LYS A 29 -6.54 -1.22 17.56
C LYS A 29 -5.79 -2.45 18.07
N CYS A 30 -4.55 -2.27 18.54
CA CYS A 30 -3.73 -3.32 19.15
C CYS A 30 -4.45 -3.98 20.34
N LEU A 31 -5.03 -3.18 21.24
CA LEU A 31 -5.81 -3.67 22.37
C LEU A 31 -6.97 -4.58 21.93
N ARG A 32 -7.78 -4.13 20.97
CA ARG A 32 -8.90 -4.94 20.46
C ARG A 32 -8.43 -6.26 19.85
N THR A 33 -7.32 -6.22 19.11
CA THR A 33 -6.73 -7.43 18.51
C THR A 33 -6.24 -8.41 19.57
N LEU A 34 -5.52 -7.93 20.60
CA LEU A 34 -5.04 -8.77 21.70
C LEU A 34 -6.21 -9.36 22.53
N GLN A 35 -7.23 -8.56 22.81
CA GLN A 35 -8.44 -9.02 23.52
C GLN A 35 -9.22 -10.07 22.71
N ALA A 36 -9.36 -9.88 21.40
CA ALA A 36 -9.97 -10.88 20.51
C ALA A 36 -9.18 -12.20 20.48
N ALA A 37 -7.86 -12.14 20.71
CA ALA A 37 -7.00 -13.31 20.85
C ALA A 37 -6.99 -13.92 22.27
N GLY A 38 -7.81 -13.40 23.21
CA GLY A 38 -7.88 -13.88 24.59
C GLY A 38 -6.68 -13.46 25.47
N ILE A 39 -5.96 -12.40 25.09
CA ILE A 39 -4.81 -11.87 25.83
C ILE A 39 -5.24 -10.65 26.66
N ASP A 40 -5.06 -10.75 27.98
CA ASP A 40 -5.32 -9.64 28.91
C ASP A 40 -4.17 -8.62 28.87
N VAL A 41 -4.52 -7.37 28.55
CA VAL A 41 -3.60 -6.24 28.55
C VAL A 41 -3.77 -5.46 29.85
N ALA A 42 -2.67 -5.24 30.56
CA ALA A 42 -2.72 -4.61 31.89
C ALA A 42 -2.71 -3.08 31.81
N ASN A 43 -1.88 -2.49 30.94
CA ASN A 43 -1.67 -1.04 30.88
C ASN A 43 -1.27 -0.60 29.46
N PHE A 44 -1.54 0.66 29.16
CA PHE A 44 -0.83 1.39 28.10
C PHE A 44 0.42 2.07 28.66
N VAL A 45 1.42 2.32 27.81
CA VAL A 45 2.59 3.14 28.09
C VAL A 45 2.62 4.28 27.08
N ASP A 46 2.73 5.54 27.54
CA ASP A 46 2.85 6.69 26.65
C ASP A 46 3.72 7.79 27.29
N LYS A 47 4.55 8.45 26.48
CA LYS A 47 5.45 9.51 26.94
C LYS A 47 4.73 10.84 27.17
N ASP A 48 3.51 10.99 26.66
CA ASP A 48 2.68 12.19 26.84
C ASP A 48 2.12 12.28 28.27
N PRO A 49 2.55 13.26 29.09
CA PRO A 49 2.07 13.43 30.46
C PRO A 49 0.56 13.67 30.55
N GLY A 50 -0.05 14.25 29.50
CA GLY A 50 -1.49 14.48 29.43
C GLY A 50 -2.30 13.18 29.37
N LYS A 51 -1.67 12.08 28.95
CA LYS A 51 -2.31 10.76 28.88
C LYS A 51 -2.05 9.91 30.12
N GLN A 52 -0.95 10.12 30.83
CA GLN A 52 -0.53 9.31 31.98
C GLN A 52 -1.45 9.47 33.20
N SER A 53 -2.32 10.49 33.21
CA SER A 53 -3.31 10.73 34.27
C SER A 53 -4.71 10.22 33.93
N VAL A 54 -4.90 9.60 32.76
CA VAL A 54 -6.20 9.09 32.31
C VAL A 54 -6.16 7.58 32.05
N SER A 55 -7.33 6.96 32.09
CA SER A 55 -7.50 5.59 31.60
C SER A 55 -8.01 5.59 30.17
N ILE A 56 -7.53 4.65 29.35
CA ILE A 56 -8.00 4.41 27.99
C ILE A 56 -8.63 3.02 27.95
N ALA A 57 -9.89 2.94 27.56
CA ALA A 57 -10.67 1.70 27.55
C ALA A 57 -10.68 0.97 28.90
N GLY A 58 -10.67 1.71 30.00
CA GLY A 58 -10.62 1.16 31.36
C GLY A 58 -9.23 0.70 31.81
N LEU A 59 -8.21 0.79 30.96
CA LEU A 59 -6.82 0.47 31.31
C LEU A 59 -6.04 1.75 31.67
N PRO A 60 -5.25 1.73 32.74
CA PRO A 60 -4.36 2.85 33.06
C PRO A 60 -3.29 3.07 31.97
N VAL A 61 -2.88 4.33 31.79
CA VAL A 61 -1.72 4.70 30.98
C VAL A 61 -0.59 5.08 31.94
N ILE A 62 0.54 4.36 31.89
CA ILE A 62 1.72 4.64 32.71
C ILE A 62 2.81 5.34 31.90
N SER A 63 3.76 5.98 32.60
CA SER A 63 4.94 6.56 31.96
C SER A 63 6.00 5.50 31.65
N PRO A 64 6.91 5.74 30.68
CA PRO A 64 8.07 4.88 30.44
C PRO A 64 8.92 4.67 31.69
N GLU A 65 9.08 5.69 32.53
CA GLU A 65 9.87 5.59 33.76
C GLU A 65 9.26 4.56 34.73
N SER A 66 7.94 4.58 34.91
CA SER A 66 7.23 3.59 35.73
C SER A 66 7.27 2.17 35.13
N LEU A 67 7.37 2.06 33.81
CA LEU A 67 7.62 0.78 33.14
C LEU A 67 9.02 0.24 33.50
N PHE A 68 10.05 1.11 33.48
CA PHE A 68 11.44 0.71 33.70
C PHE A 68 11.80 0.38 35.15
N GLU A 69 10.92 0.70 36.11
CA GLU A 69 11.03 0.23 37.50
C GLU A 69 10.75 -1.27 37.66
N ARG A 70 10.21 -1.92 36.63
CA ARG A 70 9.80 -3.32 36.66
C ARG A 70 10.83 -4.23 35.99
N ASP A 71 10.89 -5.50 36.41
CA ASP A 71 11.80 -6.48 35.79
C ASP A 71 11.34 -6.81 34.36
N PRO A 72 12.18 -6.61 33.33
CA PRO A 72 11.86 -6.99 31.94
C PRO A 72 11.42 -8.45 31.77
N LYS A 73 11.86 -9.36 32.65
CA LYS A 73 11.47 -10.77 32.62
C LYS A 73 9.99 -10.99 32.91
N ASP A 74 9.32 -10.05 33.57
CA ASP A 74 7.92 -10.17 33.95
C ASP A 74 6.98 -9.46 32.97
N ILE A 75 7.50 -8.82 31.92
CA ILE A 75 6.74 -7.92 31.05
C ILE A 75 6.90 -8.29 29.58
N TYR A 76 5.81 -8.13 28.83
CA TYR A 76 5.82 -8.15 27.38
C TYR A 76 5.15 -6.90 26.80
N ILE A 77 5.82 -6.22 25.86
CA ILE A 77 5.38 -4.93 25.33
C ILE A 77 5.07 -5.01 23.83
N PHE A 78 3.87 -4.55 23.45
CA PHE A 78 3.51 -4.29 22.06
C PHE A 78 3.73 -2.81 21.73
N ILE A 79 4.67 -2.50 20.84
CA ILE A 79 4.89 -1.13 20.36
C ILE A 79 3.83 -0.81 19.29
N ALA A 80 2.83 -0.01 19.65
CA ALA A 80 1.67 0.30 18.82
C ALA A 80 1.70 1.75 18.31
N THR A 81 2.73 2.07 17.51
CA THR A 81 2.92 3.37 16.85
C THR A 81 3.49 3.20 15.45
N ILE A 82 3.32 4.19 14.58
CA ILE A 82 3.88 4.19 13.21
C ILE A 82 5.16 5.04 13.14
N ASN A 83 5.25 6.11 13.94
CA ASN A 83 6.27 7.14 13.73
C ASN A 83 7.49 7.01 14.65
N TYR A 84 7.39 6.19 15.71
CA TYR A 84 8.39 6.16 16.79
C TYR A 84 8.86 4.73 17.13
N THR A 85 8.58 3.75 16.28
CA THR A 85 8.87 2.34 16.55
C THR A 85 10.35 2.10 16.81
N ASP A 86 11.24 2.65 15.97
CA ASP A 86 12.69 2.46 16.11
C ASP A 86 13.24 3.13 17.37
N GLU A 87 12.77 4.36 17.68
CA GLU A 87 13.12 5.11 18.89
C GLU A 87 12.73 4.32 20.15
N ILE A 88 11.48 3.86 20.23
CA ILE A 88 10.98 3.10 21.37
C ILE A 88 11.71 1.76 21.51
N SER A 89 11.95 1.07 20.39
CA SER A 89 12.69 -0.20 20.39
C SER A 89 14.13 -0.02 20.91
N GLN A 90 14.79 1.09 20.56
CA GLN A 90 16.10 1.41 21.07
C GLN A 90 16.08 1.67 22.58
N ILE A 91 15.15 2.51 23.05
CA ILE A 91 14.99 2.81 24.48
C ILE A 91 14.78 1.52 25.29
N LEU A 92 13.92 0.62 24.80
CA LEU A 92 13.67 -0.67 25.44
C LEU A 92 14.94 -1.53 25.54
N ARG A 93 15.75 -1.59 24.48
CA ARG A 93 17.03 -2.34 24.49
C ARG A 93 18.03 -1.75 25.46
N GLU A 94 18.12 -0.42 25.55
CA GLU A 94 19.00 0.28 26.50
C GLU A 94 18.62 -0.02 27.96
N HIS A 95 17.34 -0.30 28.22
CA HIS A 95 16.82 -0.67 29.53
C HIS A 95 16.75 -2.20 29.75
N GLY A 96 17.45 -2.98 28.92
CA GLY A 96 17.62 -4.42 29.12
C GLY A 96 16.50 -5.31 28.59
N PHE A 97 15.49 -4.75 27.93
CA PHE A 97 14.47 -5.53 27.23
C PHE A 97 15.03 -6.09 25.93
N LYS A 98 14.68 -7.33 25.61
CA LYS A 98 15.11 -8.03 24.40
C LYS A 98 13.98 -8.10 23.39
N GLU A 99 14.22 -7.62 22.18
CA GLU A 99 13.25 -7.68 21.09
C GLU A 99 12.85 -9.14 20.81
N TYR A 100 11.57 -9.37 20.55
CA TYR A 100 10.90 -10.66 20.40
C TYR A 100 10.80 -11.54 21.67
N ILE A 101 11.48 -11.18 22.75
CA ILE A 101 11.43 -11.90 24.04
C ILE A 101 10.62 -11.11 25.09
N ASP A 102 10.81 -9.80 25.13
CA ASP A 102 10.21 -8.88 26.10
C ASP A 102 9.41 -7.76 25.41
N PHE A 103 9.58 -7.56 24.10
CA PHE A 103 8.76 -6.62 23.33
C PHE A 103 8.75 -6.93 21.82
N VAL A 104 7.76 -6.38 21.11
CA VAL A 104 7.64 -6.48 19.66
C VAL A 104 6.91 -5.26 19.08
N ASP A 105 7.24 -4.87 17.86
CA ASP A 105 6.41 -3.95 17.08
C ASP A 105 5.06 -4.60 16.80
N TYR A 106 3.96 -3.95 17.15
CA TYR A 106 2.60 -4.42 16.91
C TYR A 106 2.37 -4.78 15.44
N PHE A 107 2.88 -4.00 14.50
CA PHE A 107 2.71 -4.31 13.08
C PHE A 107 3.56 -5.52 12.65
N ARG A 108 4.77 -5.68 13.20
CA ARG A 108 5.58 -6.89 13.00
C ARG A 108 5.00 -8.11 13.70
N TRP A 109 4.33 -7.95 14.84
CA TRP A 109 3.64 -9.07 15.50
C TRP A 109 2.37 -9.47 14.77
N TYR A 110 1.62 -8.50 14.27
CA TYR A 110 0.54 -8.74 13.33
C TYR A 110 1.04 -9.46 12.05
N GLU A 111 2.34 -9.37 11.75
CA GLU A 111 3.03 -10.17 10.74
C GLU A 111 3.53 -11.55 11.25
N ILE A 112 3.85 -11.73 12.55
CA ILE A 112 4.31 -12.99 13.20
C ILE A 112 3.17 -13.96 13.54
N ASP A 113 1.94 -13.47 13.74
CA ASP A 113 0.75 -14.32 13.90
C ASP A 113 0.27 -14.91 12.55
N LYS A 114 1.01 -14.61 11.47
CA LYS A 114 1.08 -15.46 10.29
C LYS A 114 2.21 -16.46 10.50
N PRO A 115 2.00 -17.77 10.22
CA PRO A 115 2.95 -18.83 10.55
C PRO A 115 4.37 -18.41 10.21
N CYS A 116 5.27 -18.54 11.21
CA CYS A 116 6.66 -18.12 11.14
C CYS A 116 7.23 -18.40 9.74
N LEU A 117 7.73 -17.35 9.09
CA LEU A 117 8.50 -17.48 7.86
C LEU A 117 9.60 -18.54 8.11
N PRO A 118 9.59 -19.69 7.42
CA PRO A 118 10.58 -20.75 7.62
C PRO A 118 12.01 -20.21 7.48
N HIS A 119 13.00 -20.91 8.03
CA HIS A 119 14.43 -20.54 7.95
C HIS A 119 14.92 -20.13 6.54
N ASN A 120 14.26 -20.64 5.48
CA ASN A 120 14.54 -20.29 4.09
C ASN A 120 14.16 -18.83 3.72
N ASP A 121 13.25 -18.19 4.42
CA ASP A 121 12.76 -16.85 4.10
C ASP A 121 13.62 -15.73 4.72
N PHE A 122 14.35 -15.99 5.81
CA PHE A 122 15.40 -15.08 6.28
C PHE A 122 16.53 -14.95 5.26
N GLU A 123 16.94 -16.07 4.65
CA GLU A 123 17.90 -16.06 3.55
C GLU A 123 17.33 -15.35 2.32
N LYS A 124 16.03 -15.52 2.00
CA LYS A 124 15.39 -14.74 0.93
C LYS A 124 15.38 -13.24 1.22
N GLU A 125 15.11 -12.84 2.45
CA GLU A 125 15.10 -11.43 2.84
C GLU A 125 16.50 -10.82 2.74
N LYS A 126 17.51 -11.56 3.19
CA LYS A 126 18.92 -11.19 3.01
C LYS A 126 19.30 -11.11 1.51
N CYS A 127 18.83 -12.05 0.70
CA CYS A 127 19.00 -12.01 -0.75
C CYS A 127 18.37 -10.75 -1.37
N LYS A 128 17.13 -10.41 -1.01
CA LYS A 128 16.46 -9.18 -1.46
C LYS A 128 17.23 -7.92 -1.07
N GLN A 129 17.76 -7.86 0.15
CA GLN A 129 18.59 -6.73 0.58
C GLN A 129 19.87 -6.61 -0.27
N VAL A 130 20.52 -7.72 -0.58
CA VAL A 130 21.69 -7.76 -1.47
C VAL A 130 21.33 -7.31 -2.89
N GLU A 131 20.21 -7.80 -3.43
CA GLU A 131 19.72 -7.41 -4.77
C GLU A 131 19.36 -5.94 -4.84
N ALA A 132 18.67 -5.41 -3.82
CA ALA A 132 18.34 -4.00 -3.72
C ALA A 132 19.60 -3.13 -3.68
N SER A 133 20.62 -3.53 -2.91
CA SER A 133 21.92 -2.85 -2.86
C SER A 133 22.64 -2.87 -4.21
N LYS A 134 22.60 -4.00 -4.93
CA LYS A 134 23.18 -4.09 -6.29
C LYS A 134 22.43 -3.22 -7.30
N ALA A 135 21.09 -3.26 -7.29
CA ALA A 135 20.26 -2.45 -8.18
C ALA A 135 20.52 -0.95 -7.98
N TYR A 136 20.77 -0.57 -6.73
CA TYR A 136 21.14 0.78 -6.34
C TYR A 136 22.53 1.20 -6.86
N GLU A 137 23.58 0.43 -6.57
CA GLU A 137 24.94 0.77 -7.06
C GLU A 137 24.99 0.80 -8.59
N ALA A 138 24.30 -0.12 -9.26
CA ALA A 138 24.18 -0.11 -10.71
C ALA A 138 23.53 1.18 -11.23
N PHE A 139 22.43 1.61 -10.61
CA PHE A 139 21.74 2.85 -11.01
C PHE A 139 22.62 4.10 -10.84
N LEU A 140 23.38 4.20 -9.76
CA LEU A 140 24.28 5.34 -9.54
C LEU A 140 25.45 5.34 -10.52
N MET A 141 26.04 4.18 -10.79
CA MET A 141 27.10 4.05 -11.79
C MET A 141 26.58 4.35 -13.21
N GLU A 142 25.39 3.89 -13.57
CA GLU A 142 24.71 4.20 -14.84
C GLU A 142 24.44 5.71 -14.99
N SER A 143 24.02 6.36 -13.91
CA SER A 143 23.56 7.77 -13.95
C SER A 143 24.69 8.78 -13.78
N PHE A 144 25.73 8.46 -13.00
CA PHE A 144 26.76 9.41 -12.57
C PHE A 144 28.20 8.89 -12.66
N GLY A 145 28.41 7.61 -12.99
CA GLY A 145 29.74 6.99 -12.98
C GLY A 145 30.41 6.95 -11.60
N LYS A 146 29.62 7.05 -10.53
CA LYS A 146 30.09 7.12 -9.14
C LYS A 146 29.30 6.15 -8.26
N THR A 147 29.95 5.65 -7.22
CA THR A 147 29.33 4.80 -6.21
C THR A 147 28.58 5.61 -5.16
N SER A 148 27.78 4.93 -4.36
CA SER A 148 27.08 5.53 -3.22
C SER A 148 27.99 6.22 -2.20
N LYS A 149 29.25 5.79 -2.09
CA LYS A 149 30.24 6.38 -1.17
C LYS A 149 30.85 7.68 -1.68
N GLU A 150 30.75 7.93 -2.98
CA GLU A 150 31.34 9.09 -3.65
C GLU A 150 30.32 10.20 -3.93
N LEU A 151 29.05 9.96 -3.60
CA LEU A 151 27.93 10.83 -3.90
C LEU A 151 27.19 11.24 -2.63
N THR A 152 26.84 12.53 -2.55
CA THR A 152 25.85 13.01 -1.59
C THR A 152 24.48 13.11 -2.28
N VAL A 153 23.45 12.51 -1.69
CA VAL A 153 22.11 12.45 -2.30
C VAL A 153 21.14 13.39 -1.59
N SER A 154 20.34 14.12 -2.38
CA SER A 154 19.14 14.82 -1.93
C SER A 154 17.92 14.27 -2.67
N VAL A 155 16.79 14.17 -1.96
CA VAL A 155 15.54 13.62 -2.52
C VAL A 155 14.51 14.72 -2.68
N VAL A 156 13.84 14.74 -3.83
CA VAL A 156 12.77 15.70 -4.14
C VAL A 156 11.47 14.94 -4.45
N GLY A 157 10.41 15.27 -3.72
CA GLY A 157 9.10 14.62 -3.81
C GLY A 157 8.97 13.44 -2.83
N LEU A 158 7.95 13.49 -1.97
CA LEU A 158 7.70 12.51 -0.92
C LEU A 158 6.34 11.85 -1.07
N GLY A 159 6.31 10.75 -1.82
CA GLY A 159 5.24 9.75 -1.70
C GLY A 159 5.54 8.74 -0.58
N LEU A 160 4.50 8.11 -0.02
CA LEU A 160 4.63 7.09 1.04
C LEU A 160 5.62 5.97 0.66
N HIS A 161 5.64 5.58 -0.62
CA HIS A 161 6.55 4.55 -1.14
C HIS A 161 7.99 5.03 -1.28
N CYS A 162 8.23 6.31 -1.56
CA CYS A 162 9.58 6.88 -1.52
C CYS A 162 10.14 6.79 -0.10
N GLN A 163 9.31 7.07 0.91
CA GLN A 163 9.72 6.92 2.31
C GLN A 163 10.06 5.47 2.66
N ARG A 164 9.29 4.52 2.13
CA ARG A 164 9.53 3.08 2.36
C ARG A 164 10.82 2.60 1.69
N LEU A 165 11.01 2.92 0.41
CA LEU A 165 12.03 2.32 -0.44
C LEU A 165 13.32 3.13 -0.54
N PHE A 166 13.25 4.44 -0.31
CA PHE A 166 14.41 5.33 -0.38
C PHE A 166 14.94 5.67 1.00
N LEU A 167 14.10 6.21 1.87
CA LEU A 167 14.59 6.68 3.17
C LEU A 167 15.11 5.51 4.02
N GLY A 168 16.40 5.58 4.37
CA GLY A 168 17.14 4.52 5.07
C GLY A 168 17.96 3.60 4.15
N LYS A 169 17.83 3.70 2.82
CA LYS A 169 18.68 3.01 1.83
C LYS A 169 19.73 3.93 1.20
N PHE A 170 19.57 5.25 1.31
CA PHE A 170 20.51 6.28 0.88
C PHE A 170 21.03 7.05 2.09
N GLU A 171 22.26 7.54 2.01
CA GLU A 171 22.72 8.66 2.83
C GLU A 171 22.07 9.94 2.28
N VAL A 172 20.85 10.22 2.73
CA VAL A 172 20.09 11.39 2.28
C VAL A 172 20.49 12.59 3.12
N LYS A 173 20.97 13.66 2.47
CA LYS A 173 21.34 14.88 3.20
C LYS A 173 20.16 15.81 3.41
N TYR A 174 19.31 15.96 2.40
CA TYR A 174 18.13 16.80 2.46
C TYR A 174 16.96 16.15 1.73
N VAL A 175 15.76 16.45 2.21
CA VAL A 175 14.52 16.04 1.56
C VAL A 175 13.66 17.28 1.32
N PHE A 176 13.23 17.48 0.07
CA PHE A 176 12.43 18.62 -0.34
C PHE A 176 11.05 18.20 -0.83
N ASP A 177 10.01 18.95 -0.45
CA ASP A 177 8.68 18.77 -0.99
C ASP A 177 7.95 20.12 -1.14
N ASN A 178 7.24 20.30 -2.25
CA ASN A 178 6.48 21.53 -2.50
C ASN A 178 5.14 21.58 -1.73
N SER A 179 4.68 20.45 -1.20
CA SER A 179 3.49 20.35 -0.37
C SER A 179 3.71 21.03 0.98
N LYS A 180 3.05 22.18 1.18
CA LYS A 180 3.02 22.87 2.47
C LYS A 180 2.54 21.98 3.63
N LYS A 181 1.71 20.97 3.35
CA LYS A 181 1.26 20.01 4.36
C LYS A 181 2.39 19.11 4.86
N GLN A 182 3.38 18.83 4.01
CA GLN A 182 4.50 17.95 4.33
C GLN A 182 5.67 18.71 4.97
N GLN A 183 5.92 19.95 4.55
CA GLN A 183 7.03 20.78 5.04
C GLN A 183 7.05 20.85 6.59
N GLY A 184 8.25 20.71 7.17
CA GLY A 184 8.48 20.70 8.61
C GLY A 184 8.22 19.37 9.32
N ARG A 185 7.58 18.39 8.66
CA ARG A 185 7.43 17.04 9.23
C ARG A 185 8.77 16.31 9.25
N GLN A 186 8.92 15.43 10.24
CA GLN A 186 10.02 14.47 10.33
C GLN A 186 9.59 13.14 9.71
N ILE A 187 10.40 12.59 8.81
CA ILE A 187 10.19 11.25 8.26
C ILE A 187 11.50 10.49 8.34
N LYS A 188 11.52 9.38 9.10
CA LYS A 188 12.72 8.56 9.31
C LYS A 188 13.97 9.39 9.68
N GLY A 189 13.78 10.40 10.53
CA GLY A 189 14.85 11.30 10.98
C GLY A 189 15.20 12.45 10.03
N TYR A 190 14.54 12.57 8.87
CA TYR A 190 14.76 13.67 7.93
C TYR A 190 13.66 14.73 8.01
N THR A 191 14.05 15.99 8.18
CA THR A 191 13.15 17.14 8.07
C THR A 191 12.81 17.42 6.62
N ILE A 192 11.52 17.57 6.31
CA ILE A 192 11.07 17.95 4.97
C ILE A 192 11.19 19.47 4.82
N LEU A 193 12.03 19.90 3.88
CA LEU A 193 12.31 21.31 3.62
C LEU A 193 11.48 21.86 2.45
N PRO A 194 11.09 23.15 2.48
CA PRO A 194 10.52 23.81 1.32
C PRO A 194 11.59 24.00 0.23
N PRO A 195 11.21 24.02 -1.07
CA PRO A 195 12.17 24.23 -2.17
C PRO A 195 12.97 25.55 -2.05
N ALA A 196 12.44 26.57 -1.37
CA ALA A 196 13.14 27.83 -1.15
C ALA A 196 14.47 27.69 -0.39
N GLU A 197 14.61 26.66 0.46
CA GLU A 197 15.85 26.39 1.20
C GLU A 197 17.02 25.97 0.29
N LEU A 198 16.75 25.58 -0.96
CA LEU A 198 17.78 25.33 -1.95
C LEU A 198 18.72 26.54 -2.15
N LYS A 199 18.28 27.77 -1.86
CA LYS A 199 19.12 28.97 -1.93
C LYS A 199 20.23 28.98 -0.88
N ASN A 200 20.05 28.27 0.23
CA ASN A 200 20.90 28.34 1.42
C ASN A 200 21.86 27.16 1.55
N ILE A 201 21.81 26.18 0.63
CA ILE A 201 22.64 24.97 0.70
C ILE A 201 23.73 24.96 -0.38
N LYS A 202 24.91 24.43 -0.04
CA LYS A 202 25.99 24.17 -1.00
C LYS A 202 25.64 22.94 -1.83
N LYS A 203 25.57 23.09 -3.16
CA LYS A 203 25.04 22.07 -4.10
C LYS A 203 26.11 21.32 -4.89
N ASP A 204 27.35 21.80 -4.88
CA ASP A 204 28.41 21.40 -5.81
C ASP A 204 28.88 19.95 -5.68
N ASP A 205 28.41 19.21 -4.66
CA ASP A 205 28.70 17.79 -4.49
C ASP A 205 27.43 16.92 -4.37
N MET A 206 26.26 17.47 -4.74
CA MET A 206 24.96 16.82 -4.56
C MET A 206 24.33 16.35 -5.86
N VAL A 207 23.71 15.18 -5.77
CA VAL A 207 22.76 14.62 -6.75
C VAL A 207 21.33 14.77 -6.23
N PHE A 208 20.41 15.12 -7.12
CA PHE A 208 18.99 15.27 -6.84
C PHE A 208 18.21 14.12 -7.47
N LEU A 209 17.69 13.23 -6.64
CA LEU A 209 16.80 12.14 -7.05
C LEU A 209 15.35 12.62 -6.96
N LEU A 210 14.68 12.69 -8.11
CA LEU A 210 13.30 13.16 -8.20
C LEU A 210 12.36 11.96 -8.18
N TRP A 211 11.67 11.78 -7.07
CA TRP A 211 10.60 10.80 -6.95
C TRP A 211 9.30 11.37 -7.48
N ILE A 212 9.16 11.33 -8.80
CA ILE A 212 8.00 11.87 -9.46
C ILE A 212 7.42 10.80 -10.37
N TYR A 213 6.20 10.37 -10.08
CA TYR A 213 5.55 9.30 -10.82
C TYR A 213 5.29 9.66 -12.30
N TYR A 214 4.98 10.94 -12.54
CA TYR A 214 4.51 11.45 -13.81
C TYR A 214 5.59 12.24 -14.56
N GLU A 215 5.91 11.82 -15.78
CA GLU A 215 6.98 12.41 -16.61
C GLU A 215 6.86 13.93 -16.77
N HIS A 216 5.66 14.42 -17.08
CA HIS A 216 5.42 15.86 -17.25
C HIS A 216 5.58 16.66 -15.94
N ILE A 217 5.42 16.03 -14.76
CA ILE A 217 5.73 16.67 -13.49
C ILE A 217 7.24 16.67 -13.26
N TYR A 218 7.93 15.59 -13.65
CA TYR A 218 9.37 15.47 -13.54
C TYR A 218 10.06 16.61 -14.31
N GLU A 219 9.72 16.82 -15.58
CA GLU A 219 10.32 17.90 -16.39
C GLU A 219 10.09 19.29 -15.80
N ARG A 220 8.90 19.54 -15.25
CA ARG A 220 8.59 20.82 -14.58
C ARG A 220 9.44 21.02 -13.32
N VAL A 221 9.59 20.00 -12.47
CA VAL A 221 10.38 20.11 -11.24
C VAL A 221 11.87 20.17 -11.55
N LYS A 222 12.34 19.41 -12.54
CA LYS A 222 13.70 19.49 -13.07
C LYS A 222 14.04 20.92 -13.49
N LYS A 223 13.19 21.58 -14.28
CA LYS A 223 13.37 22.99 -14.65
C LYS A 223 13.46 23.91 -13.44
N GLN A 224 12.57 23.73 -12.45
CA GLN A 224 12.63 24.52 -11.21
C GLN A 224 13.97 24.36 -10.48
N LEU A 225 14.50 23.14 -10.38
CA LEU A 225 15.79 22.90 -9.74
C LEU A 225 16.95 23.57 -10.52
N MET A 226 16.88 23.58 -11.85
CA MET A 226 17.84 24.30 -12.69
C MET A 226 17.76 25.81 -12.45
N ASP A 227 16.57 26.38 -12.26
CA ASP A 227 16.40 27.80 -11.89
C ASP A 227 17.02 28.13 -10.51
N TYR A 228 17.19 27.13 -9.63
CA TYR A 228 17.94 27.23 -8.37
C TYR A 228 19.46 27.00 -8.51
N GLY A 229 19.96 26.86 -9.75
CA GLY A 229 21.38 26.70 -10.07
C GLY A 229 21.90 25.26 -9.95
N ILE A 230 21.02 24.26 -10.03
CA ILE A 230 21.42 22.85 -10.06
C ILE A 230 21.67 22.44 -11.51
N SER A 231 22.86 21.91 -11.79
CA SER A 231 23.18 21.43 -13.15
C SER A 231 22.34 20.22 -13.55
N GLU A 232 21.96 20.14 -14.82
CA GLU A 232 21.04 19.13 -15.33
C GLU A 232 21.56 17.69 -15.15
N ASP A 233 22.86 17.48 -15.33
CA ASP A 233 23.57 16.20 -15.14
C ASP A 233 23.50 15.66 -13.70
N ARG A 234 23.00 16.48 -12.76
CA ARG A 234 22.86 16.13 -11.35
C ARG A 234 21.42 15.88 -10.94
N ILE A 235 20.47 16.02 -11.86
CA ILE A 235 19.04 15.82 -11.62
C ILE A 235 18.65 14.53 -12.33
N VAL A 236 18.21 13.52 -11.57
CA VAL A 236 17.85 12.23 -12.14
C VAL A 236 16.47 11.80 -11.68
N HIS A 237 15.71 11.26 -12.63
CA HIS A 237 14.41 10.66 -12.36
C HIS A 237 14.60 9.36 -11.58
N ALA A 238 14.05 9.31 -10.37
CA ALA A 238 14.19 8.14 -9.52
C ALA A 238 13.24 6.99 -9.90
N LYS A 239 12.32 7.18 -10.86
CA LYS A 239 11.31 6.19 -11.24
C LYS A 239 11.90 4.87 -11.76
N PRO A 240 12.95 4.81 -12.60
CA PRO A 240 13.52 3.53 -12.99
C PRO A 240 14.08 2.75 -11.80
N LEU A 241 14.79 3.42 -10.89
CA LEU A 241 15.26 2.81 -9.64
C LEU A 241 14.08 2.41 -8.73
N ALA A 242 13.03 3.23 -8.68
CA ALA A 242 11.77 2.95 -8.00
C ALA A 242 11.27 1.57 -8.33
N GLU A 243 11.06 1.33 -9.62
CA GLU A 243 10.40 0.14 -10.11
C GLU A 243 11.26 -1.09 -9.84
N ARG A 244 12.58 -0.98 -10.02
CA ARG A 244 13.53 -2.03 -9.66
C ARG A 244 13.42 -2.38 -8.17
N LEU A 245 13.54 -1.39 -7.29
CA LEU A 245 13.50 -1.60 -5.84
C LEU A 245 12.12 -2.11 -5.36
N TYR A 246 11.04 -1.58 -5.94
CA TYR A 246 9.68 -2.00 -5.62
C TYR A 246 9.42 -3.44 -6.04
N ARG A 247 9.98 -3.91 -7.17
CA ARG A 247 9.90 -5.33 -7.56
C ARG A 247 10.64 -6.24 -6.59
N ILE A 248 11.81 -5.82 -6.10
CA ILE A 248 12.67 -6.63 -5.23
C ILE A 248 12.10 -6.72 -3.80
N ASP A 249 11.76 -5.57 -3.22
CA ASP A 249 11.58 -5.41 -1.76
C ASP A 249 10.13 -5.07 -1.36
N SER A 250 9.20 -4.97 -2.33
CA SER A 250 7.83 -4.65 -1.96
C SER A 250 7.07 -5.85 -1.42
N TRP A 251 6.44 -5.64 -0.27
CA TRP A 251 5.48 -6.57 0.31
C TRP A 251 4.12 -6.51 -0.37
N SER A 252 3.75 -5.32 -0.87
CA SER A 252 2.42 -4.97 -1.37
C SER A 252 2.53 -3.95 -2.50
N TYR A 253 1.70 -4.09 -3.51
CA TYR A 253 1.66 -3.24 -4.69
C TYR A 253 0.41 -2.35 -4.71
N SER A 254 -0.56 -2.60 -3.83
CA SER A 254 -1.81 -1.84 -3.76
C SER A 254 -1.75 -0.64 -2.81
N ALA A 255 -2.70 0.28 -2.99
CA ALA A 255 -3.09 1.20 -1.93
C ALA A 255 -3.65 0.42 -0.72
N GLY A 256 -3.56 1.00 0.48
CA GLY A 256 -4.15 0.45 1.70
C GLY A 256 -3.79 -1.01 2.08
N LEU A 257 -2.78 -1.64 1.46
CA LEU A 257 -2.46 -3.07 1.58
C LEU A 257 -3.61 -4.02 1.18
N ALA A 258 -4.54 -3.57 0.33
CA ALA A 258 -5.68 -4.38 -0.12
C ALA A 258 -5.27 -5.73 -0.75
N ASP A 259 -4.20 -5.76 -1.57
CA ASP A 259 -3.68 -7.00 -2.15
C ASP A 259 -3.26 -8.05 -1.09
N ARG A 260 -2.70 -7.60 0.04
CA ARG A 260 -2.35 -8.45 1.19
C ARG A 260 -3.58 -8.98 1.90
N LYS A 261 -4.63 -8.19 1.97
CA LYS A 261 -5.90 -8.62 2.58
C LYS A 261 -6.52 -9.73 1.73
N VAL A 262 -6.57 -9.54 0.41
CA VAL A 262 -7.05 -10.56 -0.55
C VAL A 262 -6.17 -11.82 -0.47
N LEU A 263 -4.84 -11.68 -0.46
CA LEU A 263 -3.92 -12.81 -0.29
C LEU A 263 -4.21 -13.58 1.00
N SER A 264 -4.48 -12.86 2.10
CA SER A 264 -4.79 -13.46 3.40
C SER A 264 -6.09 -14.27 3.37
N LEU A 265 -7.09 -13.84 2.60
CA LEU A 265 -8.32 -14.61 2.41
C LEU A 265 -8.04 -15.92 1.68
N PHE A 266 -7.32 -15.90 0.55
CA PHE A 266 -7.00 -17.13 -0.16
C PHE A 266 -6.09 -18.06 0.64
N ALA A 267 -5.18 -17.52 1.43
CA ALA A 267 -4.35 -18.30 2.34
C ALA A 267 -5.17 -19.02 3.43
N SER A 268 -6.27 -18.43 3.91
CA SER A 268 -7.09 -19.04 4.97
C SER A 268 -7.76 -20.35 4.53
N ILE A 269 -7.95 -20.54 3.22
CA ILE A 269 -8.48 -21.76 2.60
C ILE A 269 -7.39 -22.61 1.93
N GLY A 270 -6.11 -22.27 2.12
CA GLY A 270 -4.98 -23.00 1.53
C GLY A 270 -4.87 -22.89 0.01
N LYS A 271 -5.47 -21.86 -0.61
CA LYS A 271 -5.41 -21.66 -2.06
C LYS A 271 -4.05 -21.08 -2.46
N ASP A 272 -3.41 -21.75 -3.42
CA ASP A 272 -2.12 -21.34 -3.95
C ASP A 272 -2.23 -19.98 -4.69
N PRO A 273 -1.49 -18.93 -4.27
CA PRO A 273 -1.54 -17.62 -4.90
C PRO A 273 -1.13 -17.65 -6.38
N ALA A 274 -0.30 -18.61 -6.80
CA ALA A 274 0.10 -18.78 -8.19
C ALA A 274 -1.03 -19.29 -9.10
N LYS A 275 -2.14 -19.76 -8.52
CA LYS A 275 -3.29 -20.31 -9.24
C LYS A 275 -4.52 -19.40 -9.22
N ILE A 276 -4.41 -18.21 -8.64
CA ILE A 276 -5.50 -17.24 -8.58
C ILE A 276 -5.77 -16.67 -9.98
N ARG A 277 -6.96 -16.94 -10.51
CA ARG A 277 -7.47 -16.35 -11.76
C ARG A 277 -8.18 -15.04 -11.45
N TYR A 278 -7.63 -13.93 -11.93
CA TYR A 278 -8.19 -12.61 -11.66
C TYR A 278 -8.66 -11.85 -12.90
N LEU A 279 -9.65 -10.98 -12.70
CA LEU A 279 -10.07 -9.94 -13.63
C LEU A 279 -9.81 -8.57 -12.98
N ASP A 280 -8.90 -7.79 -13.54
CA ASP A 280 -8.53 -6.45 -13.06
C ASP A 280 -9.15 -5.40 -13.98
N ILE A 281 -10.18 -4.70 -13.51
CA ILE A 281 -10.93 -3.72 -14.29
C ILE A 281 -10.48 -2.31 -13.88
N GLY A 282 -9.76 -1.63 -14.78
CA GLY A 282 -9.00 -0.43 -14.42
C GLY A 282 -7.61 -0.76 -13.92
N ALA A 283 -6.92 -1.68 -14.60
CA ALA A 283 -5.63 -2.23 -14.17
C ALA A 283 -4.51 -1.17 -14.00
N ASN A 284 -4.64 -0.02 -14.66
CA ASN A 284 -3.77 1.13 -14.53
C ASN A 284 -2.29 0.74 -14.75
N HIS A 285 -1.37 1.25 -13.92
CA HIS A 285 0.04 0.92 -14.02
C HIS A 285 0.33 -0.47 -13.44
N TYR A 286 1.13 -1.26 -14.16
CA TYR A 286 1.40 -2.66 -13.83
C TYR A 286 1.90 -2.90 -12.40
N LEU A 287 2.66 -1.96 -11.82
CA LEU A 287 3.37 -2.11 -10.54
C LEU A 287 2.79 -1.29 -9.39
N PHE A 288 2.28 -0.10 -9.67
CA PHE A 288 2.03 0.91 -8.65
C PHE A 288 0.54 1.02 -8.41
N TYR A 289 0.14 0.88 -7.14
CA TYR A 289 -1.27 0.85 -6.73
C TYR A 289 -2.09 -0.25 -7.41
N ASN A 290 -1.43 -1.35 -7.83
CA ASN A 290 -2.10 -2.43 -8.54
C ASN A 290 -2.47 -3.57 -7.58
N ASN A 291 -3.74 -3.92 -7.54
CA ASN A 291 -4.30 -4.91 -6.61
C ASN A 291 -3.98 -6.36 -7.02
N THR A 292 -3.62 -6.61 -8.28
CA THR A 292 -3.43 -7.98 -8.82
C THR A 292 -1.96 -8.34 -9.06
N TYR A 293 -1.05 -7.36 -9.08
CA TYR A 293 0.36 -7.59 -9.39
C TYR A 293 1.07 -8.48 -8.37
N LEU A 294 0.61 -8.47 -7.11
CA LEU A 294 1.10 -9.40 -6.10
C LEU A 294 0.94 -10.85 -6.58
N PHE A 295 -0.25 -11.22 -7.07
CA PHE A 295 -0.55 -12.57 -7.55
C PHE A 295 0.22 -12.88 -8.84
N TYR A 296 0.28 -11.91 -9.75
CA TYR A 296 1.12 -12.02 -10.95
C TYR A 296 2.56 -12.37 -10.58
N ASN A 297 3.16 -11.68 -9.60
CA ASN A 297 4.52 -11.91 -9.15
C ASN A 297 4.71 -13.28 -8.47
N GLN A 298 3.65 -13.90 -7.96
CA GLN A 298 3.65 -15.28 -7.44
C GLN A 298 3.48 -16.34 -8.54
N GLY A 299 3.27 -15.95 -9.80
CA GLY A 299 3.15 -16.85 -10.94
C GLY A 299 1.75 -16.95 -11.54
N ALA A 300 0.76 -16.27 -10.94
CA ALA A 300 -0.58 -16.22 -11.50
C ALA A 300 -0.65 -15.46 -12.83
N CYS A 301 -1.80 -15.61 -13.50
CA CYS A 301 -2.19 -14.87 -14.68
C CYS A 301 -3.68 -14.54 -14.62
N GLY A 302 -4.08 -13.50 -15.35
CA GLY A 302 -5.45 -13.05 -15.43
C GLY A 302 -5.71 -12.14 -16.62
N VAL A 303 -6.83 -11.45 -16.55
CA VAL A 303 -7.31 -10.53 -17.59
C VAL A 303 -7.27 -9.11 -17.03
N LEU A 304 -6.63 -8.20 -17.74
CA LEU A 304 -6.49 -6.80 -17.39
C LEU A 304 -7.29 -5.96 -18.39
N VAL A 305 -8.27 -5.20 -17.90
CA VAL A 305 -9.05 -4.25 -18.69
C VAL A 305 -8.54 -2.85 -18.39
N GLU A 306 -8.06 -2.15 -19.41
CA GLU A 306 -7.54 -0.80 -19.28
C GLU A 306 -7.92 0.06 -20.50
N ALA A 307 -8.47 1.24 -20.25
CA ALA A 307 -8.94 2.14 -21.31
C ALA A 307 -7.80 2.96 -21.92
N ASN A 308 -6.77 3.31 -21.13
CA ASN A 308 -5.63 4.09 -21.57
C ASN A 308 -4.64 3.24 -22.40
N PRO A 309 -4.47 3.52 -23.71
CA PRO A 309 -3.57 2.74 -24.57
C PRO A 309 -2.11 2.77 -24.10
N ASP A 310 -1.65 3.89 -23.54
CA ASP A 310 -0.26 4.04 -23.04
C ASP A 310 0.00 3.05 -21.88
N LEU A 311 -0.98 2.85 -21.01
CA LEU A 311 -0.88 1.90 -19.91
C LEU A 311 -1.01 0.47 -20.40
N CYS A 312 -1.83 0.21 -21.43
CA CYS A 312 -1.93 -1.11 -22.04
C CYS A 312 -0.58 -1.59 -22.60
N GLU A 313 0.20 -0.70 -23.23
CA GLU A 313 1.54 -1.04 -23.71
C GLU A 313 2.47 -1.39 -22.53
N VAL A 314 2.46 -0.56 -21.48
CA VAL A 314 3.24 -0.81 -20.26
C VAL A 314 2.85 -2.14 -19.61
N LEU A 315 1.56 -2.46 -19.53
CA LEU A 315 1.04 -3.71 -18.99
C LEU A 315 1.51 -4.91 -19.80
N ARG A 316 1.39 -4.89 -21.14
CA ARG A 316 1.84 -5.99 -22.01
C ARG A 316 3.33 -6.27 -21.87
N ASN A 317 4.15 -5.22 -21.80
CA ASN A 317 5.60 -5.35 -21.70
C ASN A 317 6.06 -5.92 -20.36
N ASN A 318 5.34 -5.61 -19.27
CA ASN A 318 5.76 -5.97 -17.91
C ASN A 318 4.99 -7.15 -17.30
N ARG A 319 3.81 -7.46 -17.84
CA ARG A 319 2.94 -8.56 -17.39
C ARG A 319 2.60 -9.53 -18.53
N PRO A 320 3.59 -10.11 -19.25
CA PRO A 320 3.34 -10.92 -20.45
C PRO A 320 2.52 -12.20 -20.25
N ARG A 321 2.30 -12.69 -19.01
CA ARG A 321 1.36 -13.80 -18.76
C ARG A 321 -0.10 -13.35 -18.72
N ASP A 322 -0.35 -12.07 -18.54
CA ASP A 322 -1.70 -11.52 -18.49
C ASP A 322 -2.23 -11.18 -19.89
N ILE A 323 -3.54 -11.31 -20.06
CA ILE A 323 -4.24 -10.84 -21.26
C ILE A 323 -4.63 -9.37 -21.03
N VAL A 324 -4.16 -8.47 -21.89
CA VAL A 324 -4.45 -7.02 -21.78
C VAL A 324 -5.48 -6.59 -22.83
N LEU A 325 -6.68 -6.23 -22.36
CA LEU A 325 -7.77 -5.70 -23.15
C LEU A 325 -7.75 -4.16 -23.12
N ASN A 326 -7.48 -3.53 -24.26
CA ASN A 326 -7.52 -2.09 -24.37
C ASN A 326 -8.94 -1.60 -24.69
N CYS A 327 -9.77 -1.53 -23.65
CA CYS A 327 -11.17 -1.11 -23.71
C CYS A 327 -11.62 -0.62 -22.33
N GLY A 328 -12.73 0.12 -22.28
CA GLY A 328 -13.46 0.33 -21.02
C GLY A 328 -14.44 -0.81 -20.75
N ALA A 329 -14.67 -1.11 -19.47
CA ALA A 329 -15.75 -2.00 -19.05
C ALA A 329 -17.05 -1.20 -18.88
N SER A 330 -18.17 -1.79 -19.31
CA SER A 330 -19.48 -1.13 -19.29
C SER A 330 -20.60 -2.06 -18.82
N THR A 331 -21.78 -1.48 -18.66
CA THR A 331 -23.03 -2.23 -18.44
C THR A 331 -23.50 -2.95 -19.71
N ASN A 332 -24.43 -3.89 -19.57
CA ASN A 332 -25.01 -4.61 -20.72
C ASN A 332 -25.69 -3.70 -21.77
N SER A 333 -26.22 -2.55 -21.35
CA SER A 333 -26.90 -1.60 -22.23
C SER A 333 -25.94 -0.65 -22.96
N MET A 334 -24.65 -0.67 -22.62
CA MET A 334 -23.66 0.28 -23.12
C MET A 334 -22.56 -0.46 -23.85
N ASN A 335 -22.52 -0.30 -25.17
CA ASN A 335 -21.53 -0.90 -26.05
C ASN A 335 -21.11 0.13 -27.12
N GLY A 336 -20.01 -0.13 -27.80
CA GLY A 336 -19.53 0.72 -28.89
C GLY A 336 -18.31 1.54 -28.50
N ILE A 337 -18.21 2.78 -28.98
CA ILE A 337 -17.07 3.67 -28.77
C ILE A 337 -17.51 4.84 -27.91
N MET A 338 -16.75 5.15 -26.86
CA MET A 338 -16.99 6.30 -25.99
C MET A 338 -15.75 7.20 -25.91
N THR A 339 -15.97 8.47 -25.61
CA THR A 339 -14.88 9.41 -25.34
C THR A 339 -14.31 9.14 -23.97
N TYR A 340 -13.02 8.80 -23.93
CA TYR A 340 -12.21 8.64 -22.75
C TYR A 340 -11.36 9.89 -22.54
N TYR A 341 -11.37 10.45 -21.34
CA TYR A 341 -10.69 11.69 -21.03
C TYR A 341 -9.42 11.40 -20.23
N LYS A 342 -8.25 11.57 -20.85
CA LYS A 342 -6.97 11.53 -20.15
C LYS A 342 -6.74 12.85 -19.43
N THR A 343 -6.30 12.79 -18.18
CA THR A 343 -6.06 13.98 -17.35
C THR A 343 -4.60 14.09 -16.93
N THR A 344 -4.23 15.21 -16.31
CA THR A 344 -2.91 15.40 -15.68
C THR A 344 -2.62 14.42 -14.55
N ARG A 345 -3.63 13.70 -14.04
CA ARG A 345 -3.47 12.63 -13.05
C ARG A 345 -4.05 11.35 -13.63
N ILE A 346 -3.19 10.38 -13.97
CA ILE A 346 -3.60 9.14 -14.65
C ILE A 346 -4.73 8.41 -13.90
N GLY A 347 -4.63 8.33 -12.56
CA GLY A 347 -5.70 7.78 -11.70
C GLY A 347 -6.93 8.68 -11.58
N ARG A 348 -7.17 9.61 -12.51
CA ARG A 348 -8.41 10.40 -12.64
C ARG A 348 -8.88 10.45 -14.09
N ASN A 349 -8.30 9.61 -14.94
CA ASN A 349 -8.84 9.39 -16.28
C ASN A 349 -10.20 8.70 -16.15
N SER A 350 -11.18 9.09 -16.96
CA SER A 350 -12.53 8.54 -16.87
C SER A 350 -13.27 8.71 -18.19
N PHE A 351 -14.36 7.96 -18.36
CA PHE A 351 -15.35 8.21 -19.41
C PHE A 351 -16.38 9.29 -19.02
N LEU A 352 -16.40 9.70 -17.76
CA LEU A 352 -17.37 10.64 -17.21
C LEU A 352 -16.80 12.06 -17.13
N LYS A 353 -17.05 12.88 -18.17
CA LYS A 353 -16.56 14.27 -18.22
C LYS A 353 -17.03 15.10 -17.02
N ASP A 354 -18.28 14.97 -16.62
CA ASP A 354 -18.85 15.75 -15.51
C ASP A 354 -18.21 15.41 -14.17
N LYS A 355 -17.82 14.14 -13.95
CA LYS A 355 -17.04 13.73 -12.77
C LYS A 355 -15.69 14.43 -12.76
N ILE A 356 -14.98 14.45 -13.89
CA ILE A 356 -13.68 15.12 -14.00
C ILE A 356 -13.83 16.61 -13.71
N ILE A 357 -14.87 17.26 -14.25
CA ILE A 357 -15.15 18.68 -13.97
C ILE A 357 -15.38 18.92 -12.46
N ALA A 358 -16.13 18.04 -11.80
CA ALA A 358 -16.33 18.14 -10.34
C ALA A 358 -15.03 17.92 -9.55
N ASP A 359 -14.16 17.00 -9.99
CA ASP A 359 -12.86 16.75 -9.39
C ASP A 359 -11.90 17.93 -9.59
N MET A 360 -11.97 18.63 -10.72
CA MET A 360 -11.17 19.84 -11.01
C MET A 360 -11.44 20.99 -10.02
N GLN A 361 -12.64 21.04 -9.43
CA GLN A 361 -12.96 22.03 -8.39
C GLN A 361 -12.26 21.74 -7.06
N LYS A 362 -11.86 20.49 -6.82
CA LYS A 362 -11.28 20.01 -5.56
C LYS A 362 -9.79 19.76 -5.63
N ILE A 363 -9.27 19.47 -6.83
CA ILE A 363 -7.90 19.01 -7.06
C ILE A 363 -7.13 20.08 -7.84
N PRO A 364 -6.19 20.79 -7.18
CA PRO A 364 -5.30 21.71 -7.88
C PRO A 364 -4.55 21.02 -9.02
N ASP A 365 -4.45 21.73 -10.15
CA ASP A 365 -3.79 21.33 -11.40
C ASP A 365 -4.40 20.13 -12.15
N LEU A 366 -5.58 19.64 -11.74
CA LEU A 366 -6.31 18.66 -12.54
C LEU A 366 -6.86 19.34 -13.80
N ARG A 367 -6.59 18.76 -14.97
CA ARG A 367 -7.14 19.20 -16.27
C ARG A 367 -7.16 18.03 -17.24
N ILE A 368 -8.08 18.08 -18.19
CA ILE A 368 -8.09 17.18 -19.35
C ILE A 368 -6.90 17.52 -20.24
N LEU A 369 -6.10 16.51 -20.59
CA LEU A 369 -4.97 16.61 -21.50
C LEU A 369 -5.36 16.18 -22.92
N GLU A 370 -6.17 15.14 -23.03
CA GLU A 370 -6.47 14.48 -24.30
C GLU A 370 -7.83 13.78 -24.22
N GLU A 371 -8.57 13.79 -25.33
CA GLU A 371 -9.82 13.05 -25.51
C GLU A 371 -9.57 11.93 -26.52
N LEU A 372 -9.84 10.68 -26.14
CA LEU A 372 -9.60 9.49 -26.96
C LEU A 372 -10.91 8.77 -27.26
N SER A 373 -11.03 8.17 -28.44
CA SER A 373 -12.13 7.26 -28.77
C SER A 373 -11.75 5.83 -28.38
N ILE A 374 -12.35 5.30 -27.32
CA ILE A 374 -12.02 3.98 -26.77
C ILE A 374 -13.24 3.05 -26.86
N PRO A 375 -13.08 1.78 -27.28
CA PRO A 375 -14.17 0.82 -27.28
C PRO A 375 -14.60 0.48 -25.84
N MET A 376 -15.90 0.27 -25.67
CA MET A 376 -16.54 -0.18 -24.43
C MET A 376 -17.11 -1.58 -24.62
N TYR A 377 -16.76 -2.49 -23.73
CA TYR A 377 -17.28 -3.85 -23.73
C TYR A 377 -18.09 -4.13 -22.46
N PRO A 378 -19.32 -4.68 -22.58
CA PRO A 378 -20.08 -5.12 -21.43
C PRO A 378 -19.28 -6.11 -20.59
N VAL A 379 -19.30 -5.94 -19.26
CA VAL A 379 -18.54 -6.80 -18.35
C VAL A 379 -18.87 -8.29 -18.52
N ASN A 380 -20.13 -8.64 -18.78
CA ASN A 380 -20.53 -10.03 -19.05
C ASN A 380 -19.99 -10.58 -20.37
N ARG A 381 -19.66 -9.72 -21.34
CA ARG A 381 -18.95 -10.16 -22.54
C ARG A 381 -17.51 -10.53 -22.19
N ILE A 382 -16.82 -9.66 -21.46
CA ILE A 382 -15.43 -9.89 -21.02
C ILE A 382 -15.36 -11.18 -20.18
N ILE A 383 -16.28 -11.36 -19.22
CA ILE A 383 -16.33 -12.55 -18.38
C ILE A 383 -16.54 -13.81 -19.23
N ARG A 384 -17.54 -13.85 -20.12
CA ARG A 384 -17.81 -15.03 -20.96
C ARG A 384 -16.67 -15.39 -21.90
N GLU A 385 -15.97 -14.40 -22.46
CA GLU A 385 -14.88 -14.63 -23.41
C GLU A 385 -13.61 -15.17 -22.74
N HIS A 386 -13.39 -14.87 -21.44
CA HIS A 386 -12.13 -15.21 -20.76
C HIS A 386 -12.28 -16.15 -19.54
N PHE A 387 -13.50 -16.33 -19.03
CA PHE A 387 -13.82 -17.17 -17.88
C PHE A 387 -15.03 -18.05 -18.26
N ALA A 388 -14.81 -18.94 -19.23
CA ALA A 388 -15.87 -19.75 -19.83
C ALA A 388 -16.58 -20.70 -18.84
N ASP A 389 -15.93 -21.04 -17.74
CA ASP A 389 -16.47 -21.82 -16.63
C ASP A 389 -17.28 -20.97 -15.63
N GLY A 390 -17.38 -19.65 -15.87
CA GLY A 390 -18.12 -18.71 -15.03
C GLY A 390 -17.50 -18.45 -13.67
N HIS A 391 -16.36 -19.06 -13.34
CA HIS A 391 -15.68 -18.93 -12.05
C HIS A 391 -14.47 -18.00 -12.15
N ILE A 392 -14.43 -17.02 -11.25
CA ILE A 392 -13.35 -16.05 -11.10
C ILE A 392 -12.95 -16.04 -9.64
N ASP A 393 -11.65 -16.18 -9.36
CA ASP A 393 -11.19 -16.16 -7.98
C ASP A 393 -11.25 -14.74 -7.44
N PHE A 394 -10.71 -13.78 -8.19
CA PHE A 394 -10.54 -12.41 -7.71
C PHE A 394 -10.92 -11.37 -8.79
N ILE A 395 -11.81 -10.45 -8.45
CA ILE A 395 -12.02 -9.23 -9.24
C ILE A 395 -11.52 -8.02 -8.47
N SER A 396 -10.76 -7.17 -9.15
CA SER A 396 -10.46 -5.80 -8.72
C SER A 396 -11.17 -4.84 -9.69
N ILE A 397 -11.85 -3.82 -9.17
CA ILE A 397 -12.44 -2.75 -9.99
C ILE A 397 -12.17 -1.36 -9.41
N ASP A 398 -11.56 -0.52 -10.23
CA ASP A 398 -11.37 0.91 -10.02
C ASP A 398 -11.28 1.59 -11.40
N ILE A 399 -12.43 2.02 -11.91
CA ILE A 399 -12.57 2.69 -13.22
C ILE A 399 -12.97 4.16 -13.09
N GLU A 400 -12.76 4.73 -11.90
CA GLU A 400 -13.00 6.14 -11.62
C GLU A 400 -14.40 6.62 -12.05
N GLY A 401 -15.45 5.91 -11.60
CA GLY A 401 -16.83 6.38 -11.64
C GLY A 401 -17.88 5.29 -11.80
N MET A 402 -17.80 4.51 -12.88
CA MET A 402 -18.86 3.59 -13.31
C MET A 402 -18.83 2.23 -12.60
N ASP A 403 -18.09 2.14 -11.51
CA ASP A 403 -17.75 0.92 -10.78
C ASP A 403 -19.00 0.16 -10.33
N CYS A 404 -19.91 0.85 -9.64
CA CYS A 404 -21.15 0.26 -9.11
C CYS A 404 -22.10 -0.16 -10.23
N GLU A 405 -22.25 0.67 -11.27
CA GLU A 405 -23.03 0.38 -12.47
C GLU A 405 -22.58 -0.91 -13.15
N VAL A 406 -21.27 -1.06 -13.33
CA VAL A 406 -20.68 -2.23 -13.98
C VAL A 406 -20.90 -3.46 -13.12
N LEU A 407 -20.66 -3.39 -11.81
CA LEU A 407 -20.88 -4.50 -10.88
C LEU A 407 -22.33 -4.96 -10.80
N GLU A 408 -23.29 -4.03 -10.75
CA GLU A 408 -24.73 -4.33 -10.78
C GLU A 408 -25.16 -5.00 -12.09
N SER A 409 -24.43 -4.77 -13.18
CA SER A 409 -24.75 -5.35 -14.48
C SER A 409 -24.24 -6.78 -14.67
N ILE A 410 -23.38 -7.29 -13.79
CA ILE A 410 -22.87 -8.67 -13.84
C ILE A 410 -24.05 -9.65 -13.73
N ASP A 411 -24.04 -10.70 -14.55
CA ASP A 411 -24.97 -11.82 -14.42
C ASP A 411 -24.54 -12.72 -13.27
N TRP A 412 -24.93 -12.35 -12.06
CA TRP A 412 -24.55 -13.04 -10.82
C TRP A 412 -25.13 -14.46 -10.68
N ASP A 413 -26.08 -14.84 -11.53
CA ASP A 413 -26.59 -16.22 -11.58
C ASP A 413 -25.70 -17.11 -12.47
N ALA A 414 -25.06 -16.52 -13.49
CA ALA A 414 -24.12 -17.21 -14.38
C ALA A 414 -22.66 -17.15 -13.91
N VAL A 415 -22.31 -16.19 -13.05
CA VAL A 415 -20.93 -15.90 -12.64
C VAL A 415 -20.73 -16.10 -11.14
N ARG A 416 -19.68 -16.83 -10.79
CA ARG A 416 -19.23 -17.05 -9.41
C ARG A 416 -17.89 -16.34 -9.20
N ILE A 417 -17.88 -15.33 -8.34
CA ILE A 417 -16.68 -14.55 -7.96
C ILE A 417 -16.31 -14.88 -6.52
N ASP A 418 -15.14 -15.42 -6.21
CA ASP A 418 -14.82 -15.74 -4.81
C ASP A 418 -14.57 -14.46 -3.99
N VAL A 419 -13.79 -13.53 -4.54
CA VAL A 419 -13.42 -12.25 -3.91
C VAL A 419 -13.61 -11.09 -4.88
N LEU A 420 -14.22 -10.00 -4.42
CA LEU A 420 -14.36 -8.74 -5.16
C LEU A 420 -13.79 -7.60 -4.32
N LEU A 421 -12.85 -6.85 -4.87
CA LEU A 421 -12.34 -5.60 -4.30
C LEU A 421 -12.78 -4.44 -5.21
N ALA A 422 -13.49 -3.46 -4.66
CA ALA A 422 -14.04 -2.35 -5.43
C ALA A 422 -13.80 -1.01 -4.73
N GLU A 423 -13.38 0.02 -5.46
CA GLU A 423 -13.41 1.40 -4.97
C GLU A 423 -14.82 1.96 -5.11
N LEU A 424 -15.56 2.03 -4.00
CA LEU A 424 -16.95 2.47 -4.00
C LEU A 424 -17.13 3.58 -2.97
N ASN A 425 -17.83 4.65 -3.35
CA ASN A 425 -18.16 5.71 -2.40
C ASN A 425 -19.20 5.19 -1.38
N PRO A 426 -18.82 4.98 -0.10
CA PRO A 426 -19.72 4.39 0.89
C PRO A 426 -20.88 5.31 1.27
N ASN A 427 -20.81 6.60 0.92
CA ASN A 427 -21.89 7.56 1.16
C ASN A 427 -22.95 7.58 0.04
N SER A 428 -22.85 6.69 -0.96
CA SER A 428 -23.82 6.57 -2.04
C SER A 428 -24.95 5.62 -1.64
N ASP A 429 -26.21 6.06 -1.79
CA ASP A 429 -27.40 5.23 -1.56
C ASP A 429 -27.40 4.00 -2.48
N ARG A 430 -26.89 4.16 -3.72
CA ARG A 430 -26.73 3.06 -4.67
C ARG A 430 -25.74 2.02 -4.15
N VAL A 431 -24.58 2.46 -3.66
CA VAL A 431 -23.56 1.57 -3.08
C VAL A 431 -24.11 0.87 -1.84
N SER A 432 -24.85 1.59 -0.99
CA SER A 432 -25.48 1.01 0.20
C SER A 432 -26.51 -0.08 -0.16
N SER A 433 -27.28 0.16 -1.22
CA SER A 433 -28.22 -0.83 -1.77
C SER A 433 -27.49 -2.04 -2.36
N PHE A 434 -26.41 -1.82 -3.10
CA PHE A 434 -25.57 -2.88 -3.66
C PHE A 434 -24.93 -3.75 -2.56
N ILE A 435 -24.35 -3.13 -1.53
CA ILE A 435 -23.77 -3.85 -0.38
C ILE A 435 -24.82 -4.71 0.31
N SER A 436 -26.01 -4.16 0.56
CA SER A 436 -27.11 -4.88 1.21
C SER A 436 -27.54 -6.08 0.38
N TRP A 437 -27.71 -5.89 -0.94
CA TRP A 437 -28.07 -6.95 -1.88
C TRP A 437 -27.00 -8.07 -1.95
N MET A 438 -25.71 -7.73 -1.98
CA MET A 438 -24.60 -8.69 -1.94
C MET A 438 -24.61 -9.49 -0.63
N GLY A 439 -24.87 -8.80 0.48
CA GLY A 439 -24.94 -9.33 1.84
C GLY A 439 -26.11 -10.29 2.08
N GLU A 440 -27.29 -10.00 1.51
CA GLU A 440 -28.45 -10.87 1.59
C GLU A 440 -28.24 -12.21 0.87
N LYS A 441 -27.42 -12.20 -0.18
CA LYS A 441 -27.24 -13.36 -1.04
C LYS A 441 -26.04 -14.22 -0.66
N TRP A 442 -24.82 -13.76 -0.95
CA TRP A 442 -23.64 -14.65 -0.99
C TRP A 442 -22.41 -14.14 -0.26
N TYR A 443 -22.28 -12.83 -0.03
CA TYR A 443 -21.02 -12.23 0.39
C TYR A 443 -21.09 -11.67 1.80
N ASP A 444 -19.98 -11.75 2.50
CA ASP A 444 -19.65 -10.81 3.59
C ASP A 444 -18.75 -9.71 3.02
N TYR A 445 -18.59 -8.61 3.75
CA TYR A 445 -17.79 -7.48 3.30
C TYR A 445 -17.01 -6.78 4.40
N GLU A 446 -15.92 -6.11 4.03
CA GLU A 446 -15.07 -5.31 4.92
C GLU A 446 -14.71 -3.99 4.23
N PHE A 447 -14.86 -2.88 4.97
CA PHE A 447 -14.34 -1.59 4.54
C PHE A 447 -12.84 -1.52 4.78
N LEU A 448 -12.08 -1.26 3.71
CA LEU A 448 -10.65 -1.05 3.77
C LEU A 448 -10.32 0.45 3.72
N ALA A 449 -9.04 0.77 3.81
CA ALA A 449 -8.57 2.14 3.63
C ALA A 449 -8.84 2.64 2.20
N ASP A 450 -8.79 3.96 2.03
CA ASP A 450 -8.86 4.63 0.72
C ASP A 450 -10.16 4.40 -0.08
N GLY A 451 -11.27 4.09 0.60
CA GLY A 451 -12.59 3.94 -0.05
C GLY A 451 -12.81 2.57 -0.71
N MET A 452 -11.90 1.62 -0.48
CA MET A 452 -12.01 0.26 -0.99
C MET A 452 -12.97 -0.57 -0.12
N ILE A 453 -13.79 -1.39 -0.77
CA ILE A 453 -14.67 -2.37 -0.13
C ILE A 453 -14.30 -3.75 -0.65
N LEU A 454 -14.03 -4.66 0.28
CA LEU A 454 -13.69 -6.04 0.00
C LEU A 454 -14.89 -6.93 0.29
N PHE A 455 -15.44 -7.57 -0.73
CA PHE A 455 -16.47 -8.60 -0.63
C PHE A 455 -15.86 -9.99 -0.80
N TYR A 456 -16.31 -10.96 -0.02
CA TYR A 456 -15.86 -12.34 -0.14
C TYR A 456 -17.00 -13.33 0.13
N ARG A 457 -17.03 -14.42 -0.63
CA ARG A 457 -18.10 -15.41 -0.58
C ARG A 457 -18.12 -16.20 0.74
N ARG A 458 -19.26 -16.21 1.43
CA ARG A 458 -19.44 -16.97 2.67
C ARG A 458 -19.25 -18.47 2.51
N ASP A 459 -19.71 -19.05 1.40
CA ASP A 459 -19.55 -20.48 1.11
C ASP A 459 -18.09 -20.90 0.82
N VAL A 460 -17.22 -19.94 0.51
CA VAL A 460 -15.80 -20.19 0.24
C VAL A 460 -14.96 -19.99 1.49
N PHE A 461 -15.16 -18.85 2.17
CA PHE A 461 -14.27 -18.40 3.24
C PHE A 461 -14.86 -18.58 4.65
N GLY A 462 -16.14 -18.94 4.76
CA GLY A 462 -16.88 -18.99 6.03
C GLY A 462 -17.20 -17.59 6.59
N ASN A 463 -17.79 -17.55 7.79
CA ASN A 463 -17.96 -16.30 8.53
C ASN A 463 -16.63 -15.97 9.20
N ILE A 464 -15.89 -15.04 8.62
CA ILE A 464 -14.68 -14.50 9.23
C ILE A 464 -15.12 -13.38 10.18
N ASN A 465 -15.61 -13.77 11.37
CA ASN A 465 -15.96 -12.82 12.45
C ASN A 465 -14.71 -12.25 13.11
#